data_AF-A0A3N5U8C8-F1
#
_entry.id   AF-A0A3N5U8C8-F1
#
_cell.length_a   1.000
_cell.length_b   1.000
_cell.length_c   1.000
_cell.angle_alpha   90.00
_cell.angle_beta   90.00
_cell.angle_gamma   90.00
#
_symmetry.space_group_name_H-M   'P 1'
#
loop_
_entity.id
_entity.type
_entity.pdbx_description
1 polymer ?
#
loop_
_entity_poly.entity_id
_entity_poly.type
_entity_poly.pdbx_seq_one_letter_code
_entity_poly.pdbx_strand_id
1 'polypeptide(L)'
;MGKREDTGMNDLIYCECVSTTDAAHYFLKLLSRCAGVGALMAVTSLTVCGASIMEKAATETPDTPQHLYEQVLAQRGSEALQVVIAAAEALGGWGPAPGDVVIFDPDLSDAIGGAVRFIDTGPVDCVNPKIARRMEDCLIDYSARENWVRLGRAMFVKKTNEASSAPQVVFDDLLATYIEEVGHSWQEYLFETDGLGSGPRLHPTSWEDGNYYQIGWEYQIKRYVLSLDGDVLTLSDEARARLIGDICDADGYANPLKGHVPLYGAPTGWPHAEDWPISAPSPEEAV
;
A
#
# COMPACT_ATOMS: atom_id res chain seq x y z
N MET A 1 13.20 2.82 60.73
CA MET A 1 14.05 3.46 59.71
C MET A 1 14.23 2.45 58.59
N GLY A 2 13.75 2.55 57.36
CA GLY A 2 12.93 3.47 56.56
C GLY A 2 12.94 2.83 55.15
N LYS A 3 11.81 2.28 54.68
CA LYS A 3 10.98 2.68 53.51
C LYS A 3 11.65 2.70 52.11
N ARG A 4 11.03 1.89 51.20
CA ARG A 4 10.62 2.15 49.78
C ARG A 4 11.74 2.37 48.73
N GLU A 5 11.63 2.06 47.44
CA GLU A 5 10.59 1.60 46.48
C GLU A 5 11.32 1.21 45.16
N ASP A 6 10.70 0.36 44.31
CA ASP A 6 10.64 0.38 42.82
C ASP A 6 11.91 0.61 41.96
N THR A 7 12.14 0.06 40.76
CA THR A 7 11.39 -0.68 39.71
C THR A 7 12.49 -1.28 38.81
N GLY A 8 12.39 -2.52 38.29
CA GLY A 8 11.71 -2.78 37.02
C GLY A 8 12.34 -2.02 35.85
N MET A 9 13.31 -2.62 35.14
CA MET A 9 13.66 -2.20 33.79
C MET A 9 13.89 -3.44 32.93
N ASN A 10 12.93 -3.66 32.03
CA ASN A 10 13.00 -4.60 30.93
C ASN A 10 14.09 -4.12 29.98
N ASP A 11 15.06 -4.99 29.69
CA ASP A 11 15.91 -4.86 28.52
C ASP A 11 15.06 -5.22 27.29
N LEU A 12 14.33 -4.23 26.78
CA LEU A 12 13.80 -4.24 25.42
C LEU A 12 14.99 -3.96 24.49
N ILE A 13 15.43 -5.00 23.81
CA ILE A 13 16.38 -4.92 22.70
C ILE A 13 15.65 -4.19 21.56
N TYR A 14 16.11 -2.98 21.25
CA TYR A 14 15.66 -2.19 20.11
C TYR A 14 16.33 -2.70 18.83
N CYS A 15 15.55 -2.94 17.76
CA CYS A 15 16.08 -2.95 16.39
C CYS A 15 16.50 -1.52 16.06
N GLU A 16 17.80 -1.23 16.04
CA GLU A 16 18.33 0.05 15.59
C GLU A 16 18.18 0.16 14.06
N CYS A 17 17.18 0.91 13.60
CA CYS A 17 17.22 1.54 12.27
C CYS A 17 18.15 2.75 12.35
N VAL A 18 19.24 2.70 11.59
CA VAL A 18 20.28 3.73 11.53
C VAL A 18 19.69 5.06 11.02
N SER A 19 19.64 6.06 11.89
CA SER A 19 19.36 7.45 11.54
C SER A 19 20.59 8.08 10.87
N THR A 20 20.46 8.51 9.61
CA THR A 20 21.44 9.42 9.00
C THR A 20 20.87 10.83 8.98
N THR A 21 21.40 11.68 9.86
CA THR A 21 21.22 13.13 9.85
C THR A 21 22.43 13.76 9.17
N ASP A 22 22.26 14.34 7.98
CA ASP A 22 22.96 15.55 7.51
C ASP A 22 22.71 15.81 6.01
N ALA A 23 21.79 16.72 5.68
CA ALA A 23 21.84 17.52 4.44
C ALA A 23 20.75 18.62 4.39
N ALA A 24 20.72 19.51 5.39
CA ALA A 24 19.93 20.75 5.30
C ALA A 24 20.79 21.98 5.62
N HIS A 25 21.89 22.14 4.88
CA HIS A 25 22.55 23.42 4.70
C HIS A 25 22.88 23.53 3.20
N TYR A 26 22.59 24.70 2.61
CA TYR A 26 22.75 25.09 1.20
C TYR A 26 21.49 25.07 0.30
N PHE A 27 20.45 25.85 0.62
CA PHE A 27 19.55 26.37 -0.43
C PHE A 27 18.96 27.77 -0.16
N LEU A 28 19.71 28.66 0.51
CA LEU A 28 19.35 30.08 0.65
C LEU A 28 20.50 31.02 0.27
N LYS A 29 21.04 30.85 -0.94
CA LYS A 29 22.04 31.77 -1.48
C LYS A 29 21.98 31.93 -2.99
N LEU A 30 20.78 32.12 -3.56
CA LEU A 30 20.68 32.47 -4.99
C LEU A 30 19.47 33.32 -5.40
N LEU A 31 18.97 34.21 -4.53
CA LEU A 31 17.99 35.25 -4.91
C LEU A 31 18.29 36.62 -4.29
N SER A 32 19.57 37.05 -4.28
CA SER A 32 19.93 38.41 -3.84
C SER A 32 20.91 39.14 -4.77
N ARG A 33 20.89 38.86 -6.06
CA ARG A 33 21.63 39.67 -7.06
C ARG A 33 20.89 39.70 -8.39
N CYS A 34 19.97 40.66 -8.52
CA CYS A 34 19.63 41.37 -9.77
C CYS A 34 18.50 42.37 -9.47
N ALA A 35 18.82 43.39 -8.66
CA ALA A 35 18.08 44.65 -8.70
C ALA A 35 18.76 45.53 -9.76
N GLY A 36 18.04 45.83 -10.84
CA GLY A 36 18.58 46.59 -11.97
C GLY A 36 17.49 47.01 -12.96
N VAL A 37 16.61 47.89 -12.51
CA VAL A 37 15.99 49.02 -13.23
C VAL A 37 15.70 48.87 -14.73
N GLY A 38 14.41 48.92 -15.08
CA GLY A 38 13.94 49.66 -16.26
C GLY A 38 13.16 48.88 -17.32
N ALA A 39 11.83 48.83 -17.19
CA ALA A 39 10.87 49.05 -18.28
C ALA A 39 9.44 48.94 -17.75
N LEU A 40 8.87 50.10 -17.43
CA LEU A 40 7.44 50.30 -17.28
C LEU A 40 6.87 50.57 -18.68
N MET A 41 6.11 49.64 -19.26
CA MET A 41 5.03 50.00 -20.20
C MET A 41 3.96 48.91 -20.23
N ALA A 42 2.72 49.39 -20.13
CA ALA A 42 1.50 48.66 -19.91
C ALA A 42 1.11 47.74 -21.08
N VAL A 43 0.65 46.53 -20.73
CA VAL A 43 -0.48 45.90 -21.44
C VAL A 43 -1.49 45.48 -20.39
N THR A 44 -2.42 46.39 -20.14
CA THR A 44 -3.74 46.11 -19.59
C THR A 44 -4.50 45.19 -20.56
N SER A 45 -4.81 43.97 -20.14
CA SER A 45 -6.06 43.22 -20.46
C SER A 45 -5.84 41.72 -20.28
N LEU A 46 -6.07 41.23 -19.07
CA LEU A 46 -6.64 39.90 -18.76
C LEU A 46 -6.85 39.83 -17.24
N THR A 47 -7.81 40.64 -16.80
CA THR A 47 -8.54 40.40 -15.57
C THR A 47 -9.68 39.47 -15.97
N VAL A 48 -9.65 38.21 -15.50
CA VAL A 48 -10.80 37.32 -15.20
C VAL A 48 -10.21 35.91 -14.94
N CYS A 49 -10.58 35.35 -13.79
CA CYS A 49 -10.29 33.99 -13.30
C CYS A 49 -8.88 33.69 -12.75
N GLY A 50 -8.37 34.56 -11.87
CA GLY A 50 -7.23 34.28 -10.97
C GLY A 50 -7.60 34.18 -9.49
N ALA A 51 -8.88 34.04 -9.19
CA ALA A 51 -9.42 33.87 -7.85
C ALA A 51 -10.75 33.11 -7.94
N SER A 52 -10.68 31.81 -8.20
CA SER A 52 -11.62 30.90 -7.56
C SER A 52 -10.99 30.64 -6.19
N ILE A 53 -11.22 31.52 -5.21
CA ILE A 53 -12.18 31.21 -4.14
C ILE A 53 -12.21 29.70 -3.97
N MET A 54 -11.27 29.19 -3.17
CA MET A 54 -11.46 27.99 -2.39
C MET A 54 -12.63 28.23 -1.42
N GLU A 55 -13.83 28.42 -1.94
CA GLU A 55 -15.04 27.98 -1.28
C GLU A 55 -15.13 26.52 -1.66
N LYS A 56 -14.41 25.71 -0.88
CA LYS A 56 -14.83 24.35 -0.60
C LYS A 56 -16.28 24.51 -0.15
N ALA A 57 -17.23 24.29 -1.05
CA ALA A 57 -18.60 24.03 -0.66
C ALA A 57 -18.50 22.85 0.29
N ALA A 58 -18.50 23.14 1.58
CA ALA A 58 -18.61 22.18 2.64
C ALA A 58 -20.01 21.58 2.52
N THR A 59 -20.17 20.62 1.62
CA THR A 59 -21.03 19.49 1.95
C THR A 59 -20.30 18.75 3.06
N GLU A 60 -20.67 19.12 4.29
CA GLU A 60 -20.26 18.51 5.54
C GLU A 60 -20.60 17.02 5.54
N THR A 61 -19.68 16.22 5.05
CA THR A 61 -19.50 14.85 5.53
C THR A 61 -18.02 14.75 5.88
N PRO A 62 -17.64 14.56 7.14
CA PRO A 62 -16.25 14.38 7.50
C PRO A 62 -15.74 13.14 6.77
N ASP A 63 -14.63 13.23 6.03
CA ASP A 63 -13.89 12.10 5.45
C ASP A 63 -13.21 11.28 6.57
N THR A 64 -13.96 10.98 7.63
CA THR A 64 -13.51 10.23 8.80
C THR A 64 -13.75 8.74 8.56
N PRO A 65 -12.94 7.87 9.16
CA PRO A 65 -13.18 6.43 9.14
C PRO A 65 -14.60 6.03 9.56
N GLN A 66 -15.20 6.74 10.53
CA GLN A 66 -16.60 6.54 10.94
C GLN A 66 -17.58 6.79 9.78
N HIS A 67 -17.41 7.88 9.04
CA HIS A 67 -18.29 8.20 7.93
C HIS A 67 -18.16 7.19 6.78
N LEU A 68 -16.93 6.79 6.45
CA LEU A 68 -16.69 5.78 5.41
C LEU A 68 -17.28 4.42 5.79
N TYR A 69 -17.16 4.04 7.06
CA TYR A 69 -17.83 2.87 7.61
C TYR A 69 -19.36 2.93 7.45
N GLU A 70 -19.98 4.07 7.77
CA GLU A 70 -21.43 4.28 7.58
C GLU A 70 -21.85 4.19 6.10
N GLN A 71 -21.02 4.69 5.18
CA GLN A 71 -21.26 4.53 3.74
C GLN A 71 -21.24 3.06 3.33
N VAL A 72 -20.27 2.28 3.81
CA VAL A 72 -20.16 0.84 3.53
C VAL A 72 -21.40 0.09 4.07
N LEU A 73 -21.84 0.39 5.30
CA LEU A 73 -23.07 -0.18 5.86
C LEU A 73 -24.31 0.18 5.03
N ALA A 74 -24.33 1.38 4.46
CA ALA A 74 -25.39 1.85 3.57
C ALA A 74 -25.25 1.34 2.12
N GLN A 75 -24.40 0.34 1.86
CA GLN A 75 -24.14 -0.23 0.52
C GLN A 75 -23.54 0.76 -0.48
N ARG A 76 -22.84 1.79 0.02
CA ARG A 76 -22.13 2.81 -0.76
C ARG A 76 -20.61 2.66 -0.62
N GLY A 77 -20.15 1.42 -0.69
CA GLY A 77 -18.72 1.11 -0.50
C GLY A 77 -17.84 1.61 -1.65
N SER A 78 -18.38 1.68 -2.86
CA SER A 78 -17.68 2.28 -4.00
C SER A 78 -17.40 3.75 -3.76
N GLU A 79 -18.36 4.50 -3.25
CA GLU A 79 -18.20 5.92 -2.89
C GLU A 79 -17.19 6.09 -1.75
N ALA A 80 -17.23 5.22 -0.73
CA ALA A 80 -16.25 5.23 0.35
C ALA A 80 -14.83 4.98 -0.16
N LEU A 81 -14.67 4.03 -1.09
CA LEU A 81 -13.38 3.71 -1.71
C LEU A 81 -12.84 4.86 -2.56
N GLN A 82 -13.70 5.63 -3.25
CA GLN A 82 -13.26 6.81 -3.99
C GLN A 82 -12.61 7.87 -3.10
N VAL A 83 -13.05 8.00 -1.84
CA VAL A 83 -12.40 8.91 -0.87
C VAL A 83 -10.98 8.45 -0.56
N VAL A 84 -10.77 7.15 -0.38
CA VAL A 84 -9.44 6.57 -0.12
C VAL A 84 -8.53 6.71 -1.34
N ILE A 85 -9.04 6.42 -2.55
CA ILE A 85 -8.29 6.59 -3.81
C ILE A 85 -7.85 8.05 -3.97
N ALA A 86 -8.76 9.01 -3.81
CA ALA A 86 -8.43 10.42 -3.95
C ALA A 86 -7.37 10.88 -2.93
N ALA A 87 -7.43 10.36 -1.69
CA ALA A 87 -6.41 10.63 -0.69
C ALA A 87 -5.05 10.01 -1.05
N ALA A 88 -5.03 8.77 -1.54
CA ALA A 88 -3.82 8.09 -1.96
C ALA A 88 -3.14 8.79 -3.15
N GLU A 89 -3.92 9.20 -4.16
CA GLU A 89 -3.43 10.00 -5.28
C GLU A 89 -2.84 11.34 -4.83
N ALA A 90 -3.51 12.01 -3.89
CA ALA A 90 -3.07 13.33 -3.41
C ALA A 90 -1.81 13.28 -2.54
N LEU A 91 -1.60 12.20 -1.78
CA LEU A 91 -0.50 12.07 -0.82
C LEU A 91 0.77 11.47 -1.44
N GLY A 92 0.63 10.39 -2.22
CA GLY A 92 1.78 9.63 -2.72
C GLY A 92 1.69 9.25 -4.19
N GLY A 93 0.62 9.65 -4.90
CA GLY A 93 0.40 9.26 -6.29
C GLY A 93 0.23 7.74 -6.47
N TRP A 94 -0.15 7.03 -5.41
CA TRP A 94 -0.38 5.59 -5.47
C TRP A 94 -1.64 5.30 -6.29
N GLY A 95 -1.45 4.68 -7.45
CA GLY A 95 -2.52 4.17 -8.29
C GLY A 95 -2.19 2.73 -8.74
N PRO A 96 -3.16 2.01 -9.31
CA PRO A 96 -2.94 0.65 -9.79
C PRO A 96 -1.98 0.63 -10.99
N ALA A 97 -1.44 -0.55 -11.33
CA ALA A 97 -0.59 -0.71 -12.49
C ALA A 97 -1.34 -0.41 -13.81
N PRO A 98 -0.64 -0.06 -14.90
CA PRO A 98 -1.26 0.16 -16.21
C PRO A 98 -2.09 -1.03 -16.69
N GLY A 99 -3.39 -0.78 -16.92
CA GLY A 99 -4.35 -1.81 -17.35
C GLY A 99 -5.24 -2.32 -16.21
N ASP A 100 -4.84 -2.07 -14.98
CA ASP A 100 -5.55 -2.53 -13.79
C ASP A 100 -6.57 -1.49 -13.30
N VAL A 101 -7.60 -1.99 -12.61
CA VAL A 101 -8.68 -1.17 -12.08
C VAL A 101 -8.91 -1.48 -10.61
N VAL A 102 -9.09 -0.42 -9.82
CA VAL A 102 -9.51 -0.54 -8.43
C VAL A 102 -11.04 -0.64 -8.38
N ILE A 103 -11.55 -1.66 -7.70
CA ILE A 103 -13.00 -1.84 -7.50
C ILE A 103 -13.32 -2.12 -6.03
N PHE A 104 -14.53 -1.73 -5.64
CA PHE A 104 -15.11 -2.21 -4.39
C PHE A 104 -15.82 -3.54 -4.64
N ASP A 105 -15.40 -4.60 -3.95
CA ASP A 105 -15.97 -5.95 -4.03
C ASP A 105 -16.77 -6.24 -2.75
N PRO A 106 -18.10 -6.07 -2.75
CA PRO A 106 -18.93 -6.29 -1.57
C PRO A 106 -19.01 -7.76 -1.14
N ASP A 107 -18.60 -8.68 -2.02
CA ASP A 107 -18.63 -10.13 -1.80
C ASP A 107 -17.27 -10.67 -1.35
N LEU A 108 -16.25 -9.81 -1.24
CA LEU A 108 -14.98 -10.18 -0.65
C LEU A 108 -15.20 -10.58 0.82
N SER A 109 -14.51 -11.64 1.25
CA SER A 109 -14.62 -12.16 2.63
C SER A 109 -14.46 -11.04 3.66
N ASP A 110 -15.28 -11.04 4.71
CA ASP A 110 -15.18 -10.06 5.80
C ASP A 110 -13.85 -10.18 6.59
N ALA A 111 -12.99 -11.15 6.28
CA ALA A 111 -11.64 -11.26 6.84
C ALA A 111 -10.56 -10.63 5.95
N ILE A 112 -10.89 -10.23 4.72
CA ILE A 112 -9.94 -9.82 3.68
C ILE A 112 -10.19 -8.35 3.35
N GLY A 113 -9.21 -7.49 3.66
CA GLY A 113 -9.27 -6.05 3.39
C GLY A 113 -9.25 -5.74 1.90
N GLY A 114 -8.38 -6.43 1.17
CA GLY A 114 -8.33 -6.43 -0.28
C GLY A 114 -7.73 -7.70 -0.84
N ALA A 115 -7.80 -7.83 -2.16
CA ALA A 115 -7.18 -8.92 -2.88
C ALA A 115 -6.92 -8.54 -4.33
N VAL A 116 -5.67 -8.75 -4.77
CA VAL A 116 -5.30 -8.81 -6.18
C VAL A 116 -5.18 -10.26 -6.62
N ARG A 117 -5.66 -10.57 -7.83
CA ARG A 117 -5.29 -11.82 -8.49
C ARG A 117 -4.04 -11.53 -9.31
N PHE A 118 -2.91 -12.03 -8.83
CA PHE A 118 -1.61 -11.91 -9.52
C PHE A 118 -1.23 -13.16 -10.33
N ILE A 119 -2.12 -14.15 -10.43
CA ILE A 119 -1.88 -15.38 -11.20
C ILE A 119 -2.87 -15.39 -12.36
N ASP A 120 -2.32 -15.37 -13.57
CA ASP A 120 -3.06 -15.37 -14.84
C ASP A 120 -3.28 -16.77 -15.39
N THR A 121 -2.32 -17.67 -15.15
CA THR A 121 -2.36 -19.02 -15.73
C THR A 121 -2.31 -20.10 -14.66
N GLY A 122 -3.22 -21.08 -14.79
CA GLY A 122 -3.31 -22.19 -13.86
C GLY A 122 -2.14 -23.18 -13.95
N PRO A 123 -2.04 -24.12 -13.00
CA PRO A 123 -0.93 -25.08 -12.94
C PRO A 123 -0.69 -25.80 -14.27
N VAL A 124 0.58 -26.05 -14.61
CA VAL A 124 0.93 -26.74 -15.87
C VAL A 124 0.29 -28.13 -15.99
N ASP A 125 0.03 -28.78 -14.86
CA ASP A 125 -0.60 -30.11 -14.78
C ASP A 125 -2.10 -30.10 -15.15
N CYS A 126 -2.75 -28.93 -15.18
CA CYS A 126 -4.15 -28.80 -15.54
C CYS A 126 -4.45 -29.14 -17.01
N VAL A 127 -3.41 -29.21 -17.87
CA VAL A 127 -3.56 -29.69 -19.25
C VAL A 127 -3.92 -31.17 -19.33
N ASN A 128 -3.67 -31.94 -18.25
CA ASN A 128 -4.05 -33.36 -18.18
C ASN A 128 -5.45 -33.52 -17.57
N PRO A 129 -6.47 -33.96 -18.34
CA PRO A 129 -7.84 -34.06 -17.85
C PRO A 129 -8.05 -35.01 -16.67
N LYS A 130 -7.12 -35.97 -16.45
CA LYS A 130 -7.19 -36.88 -15.31
C LYS A 130 -6.71 -36.21 -14.01
N ILE A 131 -5.75 -35.30 -14.12
CA ILE A 131 -5.20 -34.54 -12.99
C ILE A 131 -6.11 -33.36 -12.68
N ALA A 132 -6.53 -32.62 -13.72
CA ALA A 132 -7.37 -31.43 -13.58
C ALA A 132 -8.67 -31.67 -12.79
N ARG A 133 -9.28 -32.86 -12.91
CA ARG A 133 -10.51 -33.21 -12.17
C ARG A 133 -10.30 -33.46 -10.67
N ARG A 134 -9.06 -33.52 -10.21
CA ARG A 134 -8.68 -33.87 -8.84
C ARG A 134 -7.95 -32.76 -8.11
N MET A 135 -7.50 -31.73 -8.84
CA MET A 135 -6.83 -30.56 -8.28
C MET A 135 -7.79 -29.39 -8.28
N GLU A 136 -8.05 -28.85 -7.09
CA GLU A 136 -8.95 -27.70 -6.91
C GLU A 136 -8.45 -26.47 -7.68
N ASP A 137 -7.13 -26.24 -7.71
CA ASP A 137 -6.50 -25.17 -8.47
C ASP A 137 -6.83 -25.24 -9.97
N CYS A 138 -7.01 -26.43 -10.54
CA CYS A 138 -7.38 -26.58 -11.95
C CYS A 138 -8.84 -26.21 -12.26
N LEU A 139 -9.66 -25.98 -11.22
CA LEU A 139 -11.05 -25.54 -11.36
C LEU A 139 -11.19 -24.02 -11.23
N ILE A 140 -10.12 -23.32 -10.86
CA ILE A 140 -10.09 -21.87 -10.74
C ILE A 140 -10.01 -21.27 -12.15
N ASP A 141 -10.91 -20.34 -12.44
CA ASP A 141 -10.79 -19.47 -13.60
C ASP A 141 -9.84 -18.33 -13.25
N TYR A 142 -8.57 -18.48 -13.65
CA TYR A 142 -7.54 -17.47 -13.42
C TYR A 142 -7.77 -16.21 -14.25
N SER A 143 -8.47 -16.32 -15.40
CA SER A 143 -8.84 -15.16 -16.20
C SER A 143 -9.94 -14.31 -15.57
N ALA A 144 -10.72 -14.90 -14.67
CA ALA A 144 -11.74 -14.18 -13.96
C ALA A 144 -11.09 -13.22 -12.94
N ARG A 145 -11.34 -11.92 -13.15
CA ARG A 145 -10.89 -10.81 -12.30
C ARG A 145 -9.38 -10.54 -12.41
N GLU A 146 -8.74 -10.95 -13.50
CA GLU A 146 -7.43 -10.40 -13.88
C GLU A 146 -7.50 -8.87 -13.93
N ASN A 147 -6.40 -8.21 -13.57
CA ASN A 147 -6.27 -6.75 -13.55
C ASN A 147 -7.25 -6.04 -12.58
N TRP A 148 -7.86 -6.76 -11.62
CA TRP A 148 -8.74 -6.15 -10.61
C TRP A 148 -8.04 -6.07 -9.25
N VAL A 149 -7.85 -4.84 -8.78
CA VAL A 149 -7.48 -4.55 -7.40
C VAL A 149 -8.75 -4.41 -6.58
N ARG A 150 -9.10 -5.46 -5.83
CA ARG A 150 -10.41 -5.56 -5.18
C ARG A 150 -10.29 -5.20 -3.71
N LEU A 151 -11.11 -4.25 -3.28
CA LEU A 151 -11.16 -3.81 -1.90
C LEU A 151 -12.51 -4.15 -1.30
N GLY A 152 -12.51 -4.82 -0.15
CA GLY A 152 -13.69 -5.35 0.49
C GLY A 152 -14.22 -4.48 1.62
N ARG A 153 -15.32 -4.92 2.23
CA ARG A 153 -15.86 -4.28 3.44
C ARG A 153 -14.84 -4.23 4.56
N ALA A 154 -14.04 -5.29 4.71
CA ALA A 154 -13.12 -5.44 5.83
C ALA A 154 -12.04 -4.35 5.88
N MET A 155 -11.71 -3.66 4.77
CA MET A 155 -10.77 -2.53 4.84
C MET A 155 -11.30 -1.43 5.77
N PHE A 156 -12.62 -1.16 5.74
CA PHE A 156 -13.26 -0.08 6.50
C PHE A 156 -13.65 -0.49 7.93
N VAL A 157 -13.39 -1.75 8.29
CA VAL A 157 -13.99 -2.39 9.45
C VAL A 157 -12.94 -3.06 10.32
N LYS A 158 -12.94 -2.72 11.61
CA LYS A 158 -12.22 -3.46 12.62
C LYS A 158 -13.13 -4.50 13.26
N LYS A 159 -12.81 -5.78 13.11
CA LYS A 159 -13.50 -6.85 13.84
C LYS A 159 -13.16 -6.77 15.33
N THR A 160 -14.17 -6.63 16.18
CA THR A 160 -14.00 -6.61 17.65
C THR A 160 -14.29 -7.97 18.28
N ASN A 161 -15.16 -8.77 17.66
CA ASN A 161 -15.33 -10.21 17.88
C ASN A 161 -16.16 -10.80 16.72
N GLU A 162 -16.48 -12.11 16.74
CA GLU A 162 -17.24 -12.79 15.67
C GLU A 162 -18.61 -12.14 15.35
N ALA A 163 -19.22 -11.43 16.31
CA ALA A 163 -20.56 -10.86 16.18
C ALA A 163 -20.58 -9.33 16.11
N SER A 164 -19.42 -8.66 16.18
CA SER A 164 -19.37 -7.20 16.21
C SER A 164 -18.21 -6.62 15.42
N SER A 165 -18.51 -5.49 14.80
CA SER A 165 -17.59 -4.69 14.01
C SER A 165 -17.64 -3.23 14.44
N ALA A 166 -16.48 -2.60 14.40
CA ALA A 166 -16.29 -1.16 14.59
C ALA A 166 -15.73 -0.55 13.30
N PRO A 167 -15.88 0.76 13.07
CA PRO A 167 -15.10 1.45 12.04
C PRO A 167 -13.59 1.25 12.29
N GLN A 168 -12.77 1.45 11.26
CA GLN A 168 -11.36 1.77 11.51
C GLN A 168 -11.25 3.05 12.35
N VAL A 169 -10.16 3.18 13.11
CA VAL A 169 -9.94 4.34 13.99
C VAL A 169 -9.06 5.37 13.30
N VAL A 170 -8.09 4.90 12.51
CA VAL A 170 -7.09 5.73 11.83
C VAL A 170 -7.32 5.64 10.33
N PHE A 171 -7.39 6.78 9.65
CA PHE A 171 -7.60 6.83 8.19
C PHE A 171 -6.42 6.21 7.43
N ASP A 172 -5.21 6.41 7.93
CA ASP A 172 -4.00 5.90 7.30
C ASP A 172 -3.91 4.36 7.31
N ASP A 173 -4.67 3.67 8.15
CA ASP A 173 -4.81 2.20 8.08
C ASP A 173 -5.62 1.78 6.82
N LEU A 174 -6.55 2.64 6.36
CA LEU A 174 -7.26 2.46 5.09
C LEU A 174 -6.31 2.67 3.91
N LEU A 175 -5.48 3.72 4.00
CA LEU A 175 -4.46 4.00 3.00
C LEU A 175 -3.42 2.89 2.94
N ALA A 176 -2.95 2.39 4.07
CA ALA A 176 -2.02 1.26 4.16
C ALA A 176 -2.57 0.03 3.43
N THR A 177 -3.83 -0.33 3.70
CA THR A 177 -4.51 -1.44 3.01
C THR A 177 -4.62 -1.16 1.51
N TYR A 178 -5.00 0.06 1.11
CA TYR A 178 -5.09 0.42 -0.30
C TYR A 178 -3.73 0.33 -1.01
N ILE A 179 -2.68 0.92 -0.42
CA ILE A 179 -1.30 0.94 -0.93
C ILE A 179 -0.78 -0.49 -1.08
N GLU A 180 -1.09 -1.37 -0.12
CA GLU A 180 -0.73 -2.79 -0.19
C GLU A 180 -1.27 -3.45 -1.46
N GLU A 181 -2.57 -3.31 -1.71
CA GLU A 181 -3.21 -3.96 -2.85
C GLU A 181 -2.78 -3.36 -4.19
N VAL A 182 -2.68 -2.04 -4.31
CA VAL A 182 -2.14 -1.46 -5.56
C VAL A 182 -0.66 -1.84 -5.75
N GLY A 183 0.08 -2.04 -4.66
CA GLY A 183 1.44 -2.57 -4.68
C GLY A 183 1.53 -3.97 -5.27
N HIS A 184 0.61 -4.87 -4.90
CA HIS A 184 0.53 -6.20 -5.50
C HIS A 184 0.24 -6.18 -7.00
N SER A 185 -0.66 -5.30 -7.44
CA SER A 185 -0.90 -5.05 -8.88
C SER A 185 0.37 -4.60 -9.61
N TRP A 186 1.16 -3.72 -8.98
CA TRP A 186 2.45 -3.32 -9.55
C TRP A 186 3.51 -4.42 -9.52
N GLN A 187 3.56 -5.27 -8.52
CA GLN A 187 4.51 -6.38 -8.44
C GLN A 187 4.32 -7.38 -9.58
N GLU A 188 3.07 -7.73 -9.90
CA GLU A 188 2.72 -8.50 -11.08
C GLU A 188 3.14 -7.77 -12.35
N TYR A 189 2.76 -6.49 -12.51
CA TYR A 189 3.15 -5.72 -13.70
C TYR A 189 4.66 -5.60 -13.90
N LEU A 190 5.41 -5.41 -12.82
CA LEU A 190 6.86 -5.40 -12.86
C LEU A 190 7.39 -6.77 -13.30
N PHE A 191 6.86 -7.86 -12.74
CA PHE A 191 7.24 -9.21 -13.17
C PHE A 191 7.00 -9.43 -14.66
N GLU A 192 5.79 -9.14 -15.12
CA GLU A 192 5.36 -9.37 -16.50
C GLU A 192 6.01 -8.43 -17.51
N THR A 193 6.65 -7.36 -17.04
CA THR A 193 7.44 -6.44 -17.87
C THR A 193 8.95 -6.61 -17.67
N ASP A 194 9.40 -7.73 -17.09
CA ASP A 194 10.82 -8.02 -16.78
C ASP A 194 11.50 -6.90 -15.98
N GLY A 195 10.76 -6.28 -15.07
CA GLY A 195 11.19 -5.21 -14.18
C GLY A 195 11.15 -3.81 -14.78
N LEU A 196 10.68 -3.65 -16.02
CA LEU A 196 10.63 -2.33 -16.68
C LEU A 196 9.57 -1.41 -16.08
N GLY A 197 8.49 -1.96 -15.52
CA GLY A 197 7.39 -1.19 -14.93
C GLY A 197 6.71 -0.25 -15.93
N SER A 198 6.83 -0.57 -17.22
CA SER A 198 6.27 0.22 -18.32
C SER A 198 6.21 -0.61 -19.61
N GLY A 199 5.30 -0.23 -20.50
CA GLY A 199 5.12 -0.91 -21.78
C GLY A 199 4.19 -2.12 -21.70
N PRO A 200 4.16 -2.96 -22.75
CA PRO A 200 3.31 -4.14 -22.79
C PRO A 200 3.83 -5.24 -21.87
N ARG A 201 2.91 -5.99 -21.24
CA ARG A 201 3.17 -7.26 -20.55
C ARG A 201 3.77 -8.26 -21.56
N LEU A 202 4.91 -8.84 -21.22
CA LEU A 202 5.74 -9.71 -22.07
C LEU A 202 5.41 -11.19 -21.85
N HIS A 203 4.99 -11.53 -20.64
CA HIS A 203 4.57 -12.87 -20.24
C HIS A 203 3.50 -12.76 -19.14
N PRO A 204 2.62 -13.77 -19.00
CA PRO A 204 1.67 -13.83 -17.91
C PRO A 204 2.32 -14.42 -16.65
N THR A 205 1.83 -14.05 -15.48
CA THR A 205 2.26 -14.67 -14.23
C THR A 205 1.65 -16.06 -14.07
N SER A 206 2.48 -17.11 -14.05
CA SER A 206 2.00 -18.48 -13.89
C SER A 206 1.69 -18.85 -12.44
N TRP A 207 0.94 -19.93 -12.24
CA TRP A 207 0.70 -20.49 -10.91
C TRP A 207 2.00 -20.83 -10.20
N GLU A 208 2.99 -21.36 -10.92
CA GLU A 208 4.30 -21.68 -10.39
C GLU A 208 5.07 -20.42 -9.98
N ASP A 209 5.02 -19.36 -10.80
CA ASP A 209 5.64 -18.06 -10.47
C ASP A 209 4.99 -17.44 -9.24
N GLY A 210 3.66 -17.39 -9.22
CA GLY A 210 2.90 -16.83 -8.11
C GLY A 210 3.20 -17.55 -6.79
N ASN A 211 3.21 -18.88 -6.78
CA ASN A 211 3.56 -19.64 -5.56
C ASN A 211 5.02 -19.44 -5.14
N TYR A 212 5.92 -19.23 -6.10
CA TYR A 212 7.33 -19.00 -5.82
C TYR A 212 7.58 -17.63 -5.19
N TYR A 213 6.90 -16.59 -5.69
CA TYR A 213 7.13 -15.20 -5.27
C TYR A 213 6.15 -14.67 -4.20
N GLN A 214 4.99 -15.29 -3.97
CA GLN A 214 3.93 -14.74 -3.10
C GLN A 214 4.44 -14.22 -1.75
N ILE A 215 5.25 -15.00 -1.03
CA ILE A 215 5.78 -14.59 0.29
C ILE A 215 6.72 -13.39 0.15
N GLY A 216 7.54 -13.38 -0.91
CA GLY A 216 8.45 -12.27 -1.19
C GLY A 216 7.71 -10.99 -1.58
N TRP A 217 6.63 -11.09 -2.36
CA TRP A 217 5.78 -9.97 -2.71
C TRP A 217 5.07 -9.38 -1.49
N GLU A 218 4.48 -10.22 -0.64
CA GLU A 218 3.92 -9.83 0.65
C GLU A 218 4.95 -9.11 1.54
N TYR A 219 6.17 -9.65 1.61
CA TYR A 219 7.26 -9.01 2.33
C TYR A 219 7.57 -7.61 1.80
N GLN A 220 7.78 -7.48 0.48
CA GLN A 220 8.19 -6.21 -0.12
C GLN A 220 7.20 -5.10 0.16
N ILE A 221 5.91 -5.35 -0.08
CA ILE A 221 4.89 -4.32 0.04
C ILE A 221 4.61 -3.95 1.50
N LYS A 222 4.58 -4.92 2.42
CA LYS A 222 4.36 -4.64 3.84
C LYS A 222 5.54 -3.90 4.45
N ARG A 223 6.77 -4.25 4.04
CA ARG A 223 7.97 -3.54 4.47
C ARG A 223 7.97 -2.10 3.96
N TYR A 224 7.55 -1.89 2.72
CA TYR A 224 7.39 -0.56 2.15
C TYR A 224 6.28 0.24 2.88
N VAL A 225 5.12 -0.33 3.16
CA VAL A 225 4.06 0.35 3.94
C VAL A 225 4.57 0.74 5.33
N LEU A 226 5.38 -0.11 5.97
CA LEU A 226 6.01 0.21 7.26
C LEU A 226 7.05 1.34 7.15
N SER A 227 7.77 1.47 6.02
CA SER A 227 8.75 2.55 5.86
C SER A 227 8.10 3.92 5.67
N LEU A 228 6.81 3.96 5.29
CA LEU A 228 6.04 5.20 5.19
C LEU A 228 5.55 5.73 6.54
N ASP A 229 5.54 4.91 7.60
CA ASP A 229 5.02 5.27 8.93
C ASP A 229 5.92 6.33 9.62
N GLY A 230 5.30 7.39 10.12
CA GLY A 230 5.96 8.53 10.77
C GLY A 230 6.31 9.68 9.83
N ASP A 231 6.51 9.41 8.54
CA ASP A 231 6.90 10.42 7.53
C ASP A 231 5.75 10.77 6.57
N VAL A 232 5.09 9.76 6.01
CA VAL A 232 4.00 9.94 5.03
C VAL A 232 2.65 9.46 5.58
N LEU A 233 2.67 8.34 6.31
CA LEU A 233 1.51 7.77 6.99
C LEU A 233 1.71 7.87 8.52
N THR A 234 0.63 7.81 9.27
CA THR A 234 0.64 7.61 10.72
C THR A 234 -0.21 6.39 11.04
N LEU A 235 0.41 5.21 11.08
CA LEU A 235 -0.28 3.96 11.31
C LEU A 235 -0.76 3.84 12.76
N SER A 236 -1.89 3.15 12.97
CA SER A 236 -2.24 2.72 14.31
C SER A 236 -1.23 1.70 14.84
N ASP A 237 -1.06 1.65 16.17
CA ASP A 237 -0.21 0.64 16.81
C ASP A 237 -0.61 -0.79 16.41
N GLU A 238 -1.89 -1.01 16.16
CA GLU A 238 -2.46 -2.31 15.79
C GLU A 238 -2.15 -2.66 14.33
N ALA A 239 -2.25 -1.70 13.41
CA ALA A 239 -1.84 -1.91 12.02
C ALA A 239 -0.34 -2.14 11.90
N ARG A 240 0.46 -1.33 12.60
CA ARG A 240 1.92 -1.51 12.66
C ARG A 240 2.30 -2.87 13.23
N ALA A 241 1.69 -3.28 14.36
CA ALA A 241 1.96 -4.58 14.97
C ALA A 241 1.56 -5.75 14.06
N ARG A 242 0.45 -5.64 13.33
CA ARG A 242 0.03 -6.65 12.35
C ARG A 242 1.07 -6.81 11.23
N LEU A 243 1.49 -5.71 10.60
CA LEU A 243 2.47 -5.74 9.51
C LEU A 243 3.82 -6.31 9.99
N ILE A 244 4.25 -5.95 11.21
CA ILE A 244 5.45 -6.50 11.82
C ILE A 244 5.28 -8.00 12.07
N GLY A 245 4.17 -8.45 12.66
CA GLY A 245 3.92 -9.88 12.90
C GLY A 245 3.91 -10.69 11.61
N ASP A 246 3.23 -10.19 10.57
CA ASP A 246 3.16 -10.84 9.25
C ASP A 246 4.56 -11.11 8.66
N ILE A 247 5.52 -10.21 8.89
CA ILE A 247 6.90 -10.28 8.41
C ILE A 247 7.81 -11.08 9.36
N CYS A 248 7.79 -10.76 10.65
CA CYS A 248 8.80 -11.19 11.62
C CYS A 248 8.43 -12.49 12.33
N ASP A 249 7.15 -12.84 12.44
CA ASP A 249 6.75 -14.04 13.17
C ASP A 249 7.22 -15.30 12.45
N ALA A 250 7.54 -16.33 13.24
CA ALA A 250 8.02 -17.61 12.74
C ALA A 250 6.99 -18.30 11.82
N ASP A 251 5.70 -18.00 11.97
CA ASP A 251 4.58 -18.43 11.14
C ASP A 251 3.97 -17.29 10.30
N GLY A 252 4.53 -16.08 10.35
CA GLY A 252 4.14 -14.95 9.50
C GLY A 252 4.19 -15.29 8.01
N TYR A 253 3.14 -14.93 7.28
CA TYR A 253 2.97 -15.29 5.86
C TYR A 253 3.76 -14.40 4.91
N ALA A 254 4.26 -13.26 5.39
CA ALA A 254 5.15 -12.34 4.67
C ALA A 254 6.62 -12.48 5.14
N ASN A 255 6.97 -13.60 5.79
CA ASN A 255 8.31 -13.79 6.32
C ASN A 255 9.32 -14.08 5.19
N PRO A 256 10.29 -13.18 4.93
CA PRO A 256 11.18 -13.29 3.76
C PRO A 256 12.16 -14.45 3.84
N LEU A 257 12.35 -15.07 5.01
CA LEU A 257 13.20 -16.25 5.16
C LEU A 257 12.55 -17.53 4.62
N LYS A 258 11.26 -17.49 4.28
CA LYS A 258 10.48 -18.64 3.78
C LYS A 258 10.22 -18.60 2.27
N GLY A 259 10.54 -17.50 1.60
CA GLY A 259 10.19 -17.27 0.20
C GLY A 259 11.26 -16.53 -0.56
N HIS A 260 11.12 -16.46 -1.88
CA HIS A 260 12.04 -15.71 -2.71
C HIS A 260 11.56 -14.26 -2.87
N VAL A 261 12.41 -13.31 -2.50
CA VAL A 261 12.15 -11.87 -2.70
C VAL A 261 12.59 -11.46 -4.12
N PRO A 262 11.69 -10.98 -4.98
CA PRO A 262 12.06 -10.53 -6.32
C PRO A 262 12.99 -9.31 -6.29
N LEU A 263 13.81 -9.19 -7.33
CA LEU A 263 14.80 -8.11 -7.48
C LEU A 263 14.21 -6.82 -8.07
N TYR A 264 12.89 -6.78 -8.32
CA TYR A 264 12.24 -5.60 -8.87
C TYR A 264 12.01 -4.55 -7.77
N GLY A 265 12.44 -3.32 -8.06
CA GLY A 265 12.27 -2.18 -7.16
C GLY A 265 10.84 -1.62 -7.18
N ALA A 266 10.61 -0.57 -6.39
CA ALA A 266 9.32 0.10 -6.32
C ALA A 266 8.82 0.63 -7.68
N PRO A 267 7.49 0.79 -7.81
CA PRO A 267 6.90 1.50 -8.94
C PRO A 267 7.49 2.90 -9.13
N THR A 268 7.58 3.33 -10.38
CA THR A 268 8.12 4.66 -10.68
C THR A 268 7.23 5.76 -10.11
N GLY A 269 7.83 6.71 -9.39
CA GLY A 269 7.15 7.88 -8.85
C GLY A 269 6.54 7.69 -7.45
N TRP A 270 6.62 6.48 -6.90
CA TRP A 270 6.22 6.23 -5.52
C TRP A 270 7.21 6.89 -4.54
N PRO A 271 6.74 7.47 -3.42
CA PRO A 271 7.59 8.05 -2.40
C PRO A 271 8.44 6.96 -1.73
N HIS A 272 9.63 7.31 -1.22
CA HIS A 272 10.51 6.36 -0.52
C HIS A 272 10.79 5.08 -1.31
N ALA A 273 10.96 5.19 -2.64
CA ALA A 273 11.20 4.05 -3.52
C ALA A 273 12.47 3.26 -3.14
N GLU A 274 13.43 3.92 -2.52
CA GLU A 274 14.66 3.34 -1.97
C GLU A 274 14.41 2.37 -0.80
N ASP A 275 13.30 2.48 -0.10
CA ASP A 275 12.95 1.65 1.05
C ASP A 275 12.18 0.38 0.65
N TRP A 276 11.86 0.24 -0.64
CA TRP A 276 11.33 -0.99 -1.20
C TRP A 276 12.41 -2.07 -1.27
N PRO A 277 12.30 -3.17 -0.51
CA PRO A 277 13.37 -4.14 -0.44
C PRO A 277 13.41 -4.97 -1.73
N ILE A 278 14.61 -5.23 -2.26
CA ILE A 278 14.81 -6.06 -3.47
C ILE A 278 15.51 -7.39 -3.15
N SER A 279 15.66 -7.71 -1.87
CA SER A 279 16.26 -8.95 -1.40
C SER A 279 15.74 -9.28 -0.02
N ALA A 280 15.78 -10.56 0.35
CA ALA A 280 15.56 -10.97 1.72
C ALA A 280 16.68 -10.44 2.63
N PRO A 281 16.36 -10.02 3.87
CA PRO A 281 17.37 -9.74 4.88
C PRO A 281 18.11 -11.02 5.25
N SER A 282 19.32 -10.88 5.80
CA SER A 282 19.99 -12.03 6.43
C SER A 282 19.17 -12.53 7.63
N PRO A 283 19.31 -13.80 8.05
CA PRO A 283 18.65 -14.30 9.25
C PRO A 283 18.97 -13.47 10.50
N GLU A 284 20.17 -12.89 10.59
CA GLU A 284 20.58 -12.00 11.67
C GLU A 284 19.94 -10.61 11.59
N GLU A 285 19.63 -10.14 10.37
CA GLU A 285 18.92 -8.87 10.13
C GLU A 285 17.40 -8.99 10.29
N ALA A 286 16.87 -10.22 10.28
CA ALA A 286 15.44 -10.52 10.37
C ALA A 286 14.92 -10.68 11.82
N VAL A 287 15.81 -10.73 12.82
CA VAL A 287 15.52 -10.98 14.24
C VAL A 287 15.59 -9.70 15.07
#